data_AF-A0A2Z2NS53-F1
#
_entry.id   AF-A0A2Z2NS53-F1
#
_cell.length_a   1.000
_cell.length_b   1.000
_cell.length_c   1.000
_cell.angle_alpha   90.00
_cell.angle_beta   90.00
_cell.angle_gamma   90.00
#
_symmetry.space_group_name_H-M   'P 1'
#
loop_
_entity.id
_entity.type
_entity.pdbx_description
1 polymer ?
#
loop_
_entity_poly.entity_id
_entity_poly.type
_entity_poly.pdbx_seq_one_letter_code
_entity_poly.pdbx_strand_id
1 'polypeptide(L)'
;MNHVEIVEHLVATGFNAMHNESCDCLSVSFDINGQKATLLHRFPEGKLIEKLPVFSLLEPMQFGHLAHLMYSADKQSAAICAGDNGTVSINYDVPTLVYEYALNRQVELVRQAATDAGWNHTELIREFSPNWALICDKIVCPTLYCAASDDDNEHVQTKTPAPKEEFGLQSKLLALAEPLSHGDVFKAIRHSAKWDSRPVSGKTIMLDLSAIEAAPLLADDVPRWYANAVKSLTTSSGNRFNRYARLKSKRHWVIFNASTPTGIVRCAVRFDSLR
;
A
#
# COMPACT_ATOMS: atom_id res chain seq x y z
N MET A 1 -19.10 25.38 -11.41
CA MET A 1 -17.67 25.70 -11.45
C MET A 1 -17.33 26.15 -12.86
N ASN A 2 -16.46 27.15 -13.02
CA ASN A 2 -16.04 27.62 -14.34
C ASN A 2 -14.65 27.03 -14.64
N HIS A 3 -14.61 25.97 -15.46
CA HIS A 3 -13.37 25.25 -15.75
C HIS A 3 -12.38 26.10 -16.57
N VAL A 4 -12.90 26.97 -17.43
CA VAL A 4 -12.11 27.92 -18.23
C VAL A 4 -11.37 28.90 -17.30
N GLU A 5 -12.09 29.47 -16.33
CA GLU A 5 -11.51 30.40 -15.34
C GLU A 5 -10.40 29.75 -14.51
N ILE A 6 -10.56 28.48 -14.13
CA ILE A 6 -9.51 27.71 -13.43
C ILE A 6 -8.28 27.57 -14.32
N VAL A 7 -8.44 27.20 -15.59
CA VAL A 7 -7.31 27.04 -16.52
C VAL A 7 -6.61 28.36 -16.78
N GLU A 8 -7.37 29.43 -17.04
CA GLU A 8 -6.82 30.77 -17.25
C GLU A 8 -6.01 31.25 -16.04
N HIS A 9 -6.52 31.02 -14.82
CA HIS A 9 -5.80 31.32 -13.59
C HIS A 9 -4.49 30.53 -13.46
N LEU A 10 -4.51 29.21 -13.74
CA LEU A 10 -3.31 28.39 -13.70
C LEU A 10 -2.26 28.83 -14.74
N VAL A 11 -2.69 29.22 -15.94
CA VAL A 11 -1.79 29.78 -16.96
C VAL A 11 -1.20 31.11 -16.51
N ALA A 12 -2.02 32.00 -15.94
CA ALA A 12 -1.58 33.30 -15.45
C ALA A 12 -0.58 33.18 -14.28
N THR A 13 -0.67 32.11 -13.48
CA THR A 13 0.26 31.80 -12.39
C THR A 13 1.51 31.03 -12.84
N GLY A 14 1.64 30.73 -14.14
CA GLY A 14 2.86 30.19 -14.75
C GLY A 14 2.85 28.68 -15.02
N PHE A 15 1.71 27.99 -14.83
CA PHE A 15 1.59 26.60 -15.23
C PHE A 15 1.33 26.45 -16.73
N ASN A 16 1.88 25.39 -17.33
CA ASN A 16 1.49 24.96 -18.66
C ASN A 16 0.23 24.09 -18.56
N ALA A 17 -0.93 24.74 -18.37
CA ALA A 17 -2.23 24.13 -18.17
C ALA A 17 -3.11 24.19 -19.43
N MET A 18 -3.88 23.14 -19.69
CA MET A 18 -4.82 23.04 -20.80
C MET A 18 -6.12 22.38 -20.37
N HIS A 19 -7.25 22.87 -20.87
CA HIS A 19 -8.55 22.18 -20.78
C HIS A 19 -8.73 21.25 -21.98
N ASN A 20 -9.09 20.00 -21.74
CA ASN A 20 -9.58 19.10 -22.76
C ASN A 20 -11.10 18.98 -22.65
N GLU A 21 -11.81 19.69 -23.52
CA GLU A 21 -13.28 19.73 -23.54
C GLU A 21 -13.92 18.36 -23.80
N SER A 22 -13.27 17.49 -24.58
CA SER A 22 -13.85 16.19 -24.98
C SER A 22 -14.06 15.24 -23.81
N CYS A 23 -13.22 15.34 -22.77
CA CYS A 23 -13.27 14.52 -21.57
C CYS A 23 -13.42 15.35 -20.28
N ASP A 24 -13.62 16.66 -20.43
CA ASP A 24 -13.67 17.65 -19.35
C ASP A 24 -12.55 17.48 -18.31
N CYS A 25 -11.31 17.50 -18.81
CA CYS A 25 -10.11 17.30 -17.99
C CYS A 25 -9.15 18.49 -18.05
N LEU A 26 -8.58 18.84 -16.91
CA LEU A 26 -7.41 19.67 -16.78
C LEU A 26 -6.15 18.82 -17.03
N SER A 27 -5.28 19.27 -17.94
CA SER A 27 -3.96 18.71 -18.19
C SER A 27 -2.90 19.75 -17.84
N VAL A 28 -1.86 19.35 -17.12
CA VAL A 28 -0.75 20.23 -16.74
C VAL A 28 0.58 19.55 -17.06
N SER A 29 1.42 20.20 -17.88
CA SER A 29 2.75 19.70 -18.21
C SER A 29 3.85 20.44 -17.45
N PHE A 30 4.88 19.73 -17.02
CA PHE A 30 6.04 20.31 -16.35
C PHE A 30 7.29 19.46 -16.58
N ASP A 31 8.46 20.04 -16.33
CA ASP A 31 9.74 19.36 -16.46
C ASP A 31 10.21 18.75 -15.13
N ILE A 32 10.78 17.55 -15.23
CA ILE A 32 11.56 16.88 -14.19
C ILE A 32 12.87 16.41 -14.84
N ASN A 33 13.99 17.08 -14.53
CA ASN A 33 15.32 16.74 -15.04
C ASN A 33 15.39 16.58 -16.58
N GLY A 34 14.73 17.45 -17.33
CA GLY A 34 14.71 17.41 -18.81
C GLY A 34 13.69 16.43 -19.41
N GLN A 35 12.91 15.74 -18.56
CA GLN A 35 11.87 14.82 -18.97
C GLN A 35 10.49 15.41 -18.69
N LYS A 36 9.59 15.33 -19.67
CA LYS A 36 8.24 15.89 -19.57
C LYS A 36 7.36 15.00 -18.69
N ALA A 37 6.83 15.58 -17.61
CA ALA A 37 5.76 15.01 -16.81
C ALA A 37 4.42 15.67 -17.16
N THR A 38 3.33 14.89 -17.12
CA THR A 38 1.97 15.40 -17.38
C THR A 38 1.02 14.92 -16.29
N LEU A 39 0.35 15.86 -15.63
CA LEU A 39 -0.73 15.59 -14.69
C LEU A 39 -2.08 15.75 -15.38
N LEU A 40 -3.02 14.86 -15.08
CA LEU A 40 -4.40 14.90 -15.54
C LEU A 40 -5.34 14.95 -14.33
N HIS A 41 -6.31 15.86 -14.36
CA HIS A 41 -7.41 15.88 -13.40
C HIS A 41 -8.74 15.98 -14.15
N ARG A 42 -9.67 15.08 -13.85
CA ARG A 42 -11.04 15.16 -14.36
C ARG A 42 -11.86 16.04 -13.44
N PHE A 43 -12.50 17.08 -13.99
CA PHE A 43 -13.35 17.95 -13.20
C PHE A 43 -14.53 17.16 -12.61
N PRO A 44 -14.95 17.44 -11.38
CA PRO A 44 -16.08 16.76 -10.77
C PRO A 44 -17.38 17.11 -11.49
N GLU A 45 -18.28 16.13 -11.61
CA GLU A 45 -19.64 16.37 -12.10
C GLU A 45 -20.42 17.19 -11.07
N GLY A 46 -20.54 18.49 -11.29
CA GLY A 46 -21.28 19.38 -10.39
C GLY A 46 -20.71 20.79 -10.28
N LYS A 47 -21.26 21.58 -9.34
CA LYS A 47 -20.85 22.98 -9.14
C LYS A 47 -19.95 23.21 -7.93
N LEU A 48 -19.81 22.23 -7.03
CA LEU A 48 -19.14 22.38 -5.74
C LEU A 48 -17.88 21.52 -5.67
N ILE A 49 -16.81 22.09 -5.10
CA ILE A 49 -15.62 21.35 -4.72
C ILE A 49 -15.84 20.84 -3.30
N GLU A 50 -15.91 19.52 -3.11
CA GLU A 50 -16.05 18.91 -1.78
C GLU A 50 -14.71 18.44 -1.21
N LYS A 51 -13.69 18.30 -2.07
CA LYS A 51 -12.36 17.75 -1.75
C LYS A 51 -11.30 18.43 -2.61
N LEU A 52 -10.04 18.38 -2.17
CA LEU A 52 -8.92 18.80 -3.00
C LEU A 52 -8.90 18.04 -4.34
N PRO A 53 -8.64 18.72 -5.46
CA PRO A 53 -8.41 18.08 -6.75
C PRO A 53 -7.29 17.03 -6.67
N VAL A 54 -7.61 15.79 -7.01
CA VAL A 54 -6.63 14.71 -7.15
C VAL A 54 -6.21 14.62 -8.60
N PHE A 55 -4.91 14.69 -8.85
CA PHE A 55 -4.33 14.54 -10.19
C PHE A 55 -3.75 13.14 -10.36
N SER A 56 -3.70 12.69 -11.61
CA SER A 56 -3.01 11.48 -12.01
C SER A 56 -1.80 11.82 -12.86
N LEU A 57 -0.65 11.26 -12.53
CA LEU A 57 0.55 11.32 -13.36
C LEU A 57 0.40 10.35 -14.53
N LEU A 58 0.63 10.82 -15.75
CA LEU A 58 0.68 9.99 -16.96
C LEU A 58 2.10 9.43 -17.16
N GLU A 59 2.15 8.20 -17.67
CA GLU A 59 3.37 7.42 -17.93
C GLU A 59 4.35 7.43 -16.73
N PRO A 60 3.87 7.17 -15.49
CA PRO A 60 4.69 7.36 -14.28
C PRO A 60 5.94 6.47 -14.25
N MET A 61 5.89 5.33 -14.94
CA MET A 61 7.01 4.38 -15.03
C MET A 61 8.27 4.96 -15.67
N GLN A 62 8.15 6.05 -16.44
CA GLN A 62 9.29 6.74 -17.02
C GLN A 62 10.21 7.36 -15.94
N PHE A 63 9.68 7.56 -14.73
CA PHE A 63 10.41 8.05 -13.55
C PHE A 63 10.70 6.94 -12.53
N GLY A 64 10.42 5.68 -12.88
CA GLY A 64 10.56 4.53 -11.98
C GLY A 64 9.36 4.34 -11.03
N HIS A 65 9.63 3.67 -9.90
CA HIS A 65 8.64 3.46 -8.85
C HIS A 65 8.71 4.64 -7.87
N LEU A 66 7.67 5.47 -7.88
CA LEU A 66 7.57 6.67 -7.04
C LEU A 66 6.62 6.44 -5.87
N ALA A 67 6.98 6.95 -4.70
CA ALA A 67 6.13 7.03 -3.52
C ALA A 67 4.92 7.94 -3.79
N HIS A 68 3.87 7.79 -2.98
CA HIS A 68 2.62 8.54 -3.07
C HIS A 68 1.86 8.37 -4.39
N LEU A 69 2.17 7.34 -5.18
CA LEU A 69 1.48 7.06 -6.44
C LEU A 69 0.68 5.76 -6.34
N MET A 70 -0.59 5.83 -6.69
CA MET A 70 -1.48 4.67 -6.83
C MET A 70 -1.59 4.29 -8.30
N TYR A 71 -0.80 3.30 -8.71
CA TYR A 71 -0.69 2.89 -10.11
C TYR A 71 -1.94 2.15 -10.62
N SER A 72 -2.35 2.53 -11.82
CA SER A 72 -3.31 1.80 -12.65
C SER A 72 -2.78 0.40 -13.02
N ALA A 73 -3.68 -0.50 -13.41
CA ALA A 73 -3.33 -1.89 -13.71
C ALA A 73 -2.36 -2.02 -14.90
N ASP A 74 -2.46 -1.14 -15.89
CA ASP A 74 -1.57 -1.08 -17.06
C ASP A 74 -0.31 -0.23 -16.84
N LYS A 75 -0.17 0.36 -15.63
CA LYS A 75 0.92 1.26 -15.23
C LYS A 75 1.05 2.51 -16.12
N GLN A 76 0.04 2.84 -16.93
CA GLN A 76 0.05 4.00 -17.84
C GLN A 76 -0.30 5.31 -17.11
N SER A 77 -0.97 5.21 -15.96
CA SER A 77 -1.22 6.35 -15.08
C SER A 77 -1.14 5.97 -13.61
N ALA A 78 -0.94 6.95 -12.74
CA ALA A 78 -1.05 6.76 -11.31
C ALA A 78 -1.68 7.97 -10.63
N ALA A 79 -2.69 7.75 -9.79
CA ALA A 79 -3.29 8.81 -8.98
C ALA A 79 -2.32 9.23 -7.87
N ILE A 80 -2.19 10.54 -7.64
CA ILE A 80 -1.26 11.07 -6.63
C ILE A 80 -1.97 11.13 -5.28
N CYS A 81 -1.45 10.39 -4.31
CA CYS A 81 -1.85 10.45 -2.92
C CYS A 81 -1.07 11.57 -2.23
N ALA A 82 -1.57 12.81 -2.30
CA ALA A 82 -0.89 13.95 -1.68
C ALA A 82 -0.90 13.93 -0.13
N GLY A 83 -1.48 12.90 0.50
CA GLY A 83 -1.67 12.77 1.94
C GLY A 83 -2.64 13.80 2.53
N ASP A 84 -3.05 13.56 3.77
CA ASP A 84 -3.81 14.48 4.63
C ASP A 84 -2.91 15.32 5.55
N ASN A 85 -1.58 15.22 5.38
CA ASN A 85 -0.61 16.00 6.14
C ASN A 85 -0.90 17.50 5.93
N GLY A 86 -1.50 18.11 6.96
CA GLY A 86 -1.97 19.48 6.98
C GLY A 86 -3.50 19.57 6.90
N THR A 87 -4.15 19.97 8.00
CA THR A 87 -5.50 20.52 7.95
C THR A 87 -5.48 21.80 7.11
N VAL A 88 -5.81 21.69 5.83
CA VAL A 88 -5.95 22.85 4.96
C VAL A 88 -7.35 23.42 5.18
N SER A 89 -7.44 24.66 5.63
CA SER A 89 -8.69 25.42 5.55
C SER A 89 -8.86 25.86 4.09
N ILE A 90 -9.65 25.10 3.35
CA ILE A 90 -9.88 25.36 1.92
C ILE A 90 -11.07 26.29 1.80
N ASN A 91 -10.85 27.47 1.24
CA ASN A 91 -11.95 28.36 0.86
C ASN A 91 -12.54 27.88 -0.48
N TYR A 92 -13.58 27.07 -0.42
CA TYR A 92 -14.27 26.55 -1.61
C TYR A 92 -15.03 27.63 -2.41
N ASP A 93 -15.17 28.85 -1.88
CA ASP A 93 -15.75 29.99 -2.61
C ASP A 93 -14.78 30.54 -3.68
N VAL A 94 -13.50 30.13 -3.63
CA VAL A 94 -12.48 30.52 -4.62
C VAL A 94 -11.83 29.28 -5.26
N PRO A 95 -12.54 28.58 -6.17
CA PRO A 95 -12.05 27.36 -6.83
C PRO A 95 -10.65 27.46 -7.41
N THR A 96 -10.32 28.59 -8.03
CA THR A 96 -9.01 28.83 -8.68
C THR A 96 -7.83 28.61 -7.73
N LEU A 97 -7.90 29.15 -6.50
CA LEU A 97 -6.86 28.98 -5.48
C LEU A 97 -6.78 27.54 -4.93
N VAL A 98 -7.92 26.83 -4.88
CA VAL A 98 -7.94 25.42 -4.47
C VAL A 98 -7.17 24.55 -5.47
N TYR A 99 -7.39 24.79 -6.76
CA TYR A 99 -6.69 24.08 -7.84
C TYR A 99 -5.21 24.44 -7.89
N GLU A 100 -4.86 25.72 -7.76
CA GLU A 100 -3.46 26.16 -7.70
C GLU A 100 -2.71 25.50 -6.53
N TYR A 101 -3.30 25.51 -5.32
CA TYR A 101 -2.72 24.89 -4.14
C TYR A 101 -2.52 23.38 -4.33
N ALA A 102 -3.57 22.68 -4.79
CA ALA A 102 -3.52 21.23 -5.00
C ALA A 102 -2.47 20.84 -6.05
N LEU A 103 -2.37 21.62 -7.12
CA LEU A 103 -1.43 21.40 -8.21
C LEU A 103 0.02 21.65 -7.77
N ASN A 104 0.31 22.76 -7.09
CA ASN A 104 1.64 23.04 -6.53
C ASN A 104 2.13 21.89 -5.67
N ARG A 105 1.30 21.47 -4.69
CA ARG A 105 1.63 20.37 -3.77
C ARG A 105 1.93 19.07 -4.51
N GLN A 106 1.12 18.70 -5.50
CA GLN A 106 1.28 17.46 -6.24
C GLN A 106 2.47 17.48 -7.21
N VAL A 107 2.74 18.63 -7.85
CA VAL A 107 3.94 18.82 -8.68
C VAL A 107 5.21 18.73 -7.85
N GLU A 108 5.25 19.39 -6.68
CA GLU A 108 6.38 19.32 -5.75
C GLU A 108 6.62 17.89 -5.26
N LEU A 109 5.55 17.19 -4.88
CA LEU A 109 5.63 15.80 -4.42
C LEU A 109 6.20 14.87 -5.48
N VAL A 110 5.69 14.95 -6.72
CA VAL A 110 6.18 14.13 -7.84
C VAL A 110 7.62 14.49 -8.20
N ARG A 111 7.98 15.78 -8.20
CA ARG A 111 9.37 16.22 -8.39
C ARG A 111 10.27 15.63 -7.33
N GLN A 112 9.92 15.78 -6.06
CA GLN A 112 10.71 15.27 -4.95
C GLN A 112 10.89 13.75 -5.04
N ALA A 113 9.81 13.00 -5.30
CA ALA A 113 9.86 11.55 -5.49
C ALA A 113 10.80 11.15 -6.64
N ALA A 114 10.77 11.90 -7.75
CA ALA A 114 11.56 11.58 -8.93
C ALA A 114 13.04 12.04 -8.83
N THR A 115 13.34 13.08 -8.05
CA THR A 115 14.70 13.66 -7.98
C THR A 115 15.48 13.28 -6.72
N ASP A 116 14.80 12.91 -5.63
CA ASP A 116 15.42 12.47 -4.38
C ASP A 116 15.17 10.98 -4.16
N ALA A 117 16.09 10.15 -4.65
CA ALA A 117 15.98 8.69 -4.53
C ALA A 117 15.98 8.19 -3.08
N GLY A 118 16.65 8.90 -2.16
CA GLY A 118 16.72 8.51 -0.75
C GLY A 118 15.40 8.78 -0.03
N TRP A 119 14.83 9.96 -0.26
CA TRP A 119 13.50 10.31 0.22
C TRP A 119 12.43 9.39 -0.38
N ASN A 120 12.45 9.18 -1.69
CA ASN A 120 11.50 8.30 -2.39
C ASN A 120 11.54 6.87 -1.85
N HIS A 121 12.74 6.31 -1.68
CA HIS A 121 12.89 4.98 -1.08
C HIS A 121 12.29 4.93 0.35
N THR A 122 12.59 5.94 1.17
CA THR A 122 12.08 6.01 2.55
C THR A 122 10.56 6.06 2.59
N GLU A 123 9.93 6.89 1.74
CA GLU A 123 8.46 6.97 1.68
C GLU A 123 7.83 5.70 1.10
N LEU A 124 8.44 5.07 0.08
CA LEU A 124 7.96 3.77 -0.41
C LEU A 124 7.92 2.68 0.67
N ILE A 125 8.90 2.66 1.57
CA ILE A 125 8.91 1.74 2.72
C ILE A 125 7.87 2.17 3.76
N ARG A 126 7.71 3.47 4.00
CA ARG A 126 6.67 4.00 4.91
C ARG A 126 5.27 3.62 4.46
N GLU A 127 5.03 3.63 3.16
CA GLU A 127 3.75 3.29 2.51
C GLU A 127 3.59 1.80 2.21
N PHE A 128 4.47 0.93 2.73
CA PHE A 128 4.41 -0.50 2.43
C PHE A 128 3.04 -1.10 2.75
N SER A 129 2.50 -0.87 3.95
CA SER A 129 1.21 -1.44 4.40
C SER A 129 0.02 -1.08 3.49
N PRO A 130 -0.27 0.21 3.23
CA PRO A 130 -1.37 0.57 2.34
C PRO A 130 -1.16 0.04 0.92
N ASN A 131 0.07 0.08 0.39
CA ASN A 131 0.36 -0.43 -0.96
C ASN A 131 0.17 -1.95 -1.05
N TRP A 132 0.60 -2.70 -0.03
CA TRP A 132 0.36 -4.14 0.06
C TRP A 132 -1.13 -4.48 0.16
N ALA A 133 -1.91 -3.69 0.92
CA ALA A 133 -3.36 -3.86 1.03
C ALA A 133 -4.07 -3.65 -0.32
N LEU A 134 -3.67 -2.64 -1.09
CA LEU A 134 -4.22 -2.40 -2.43
C LEU A 134 -4.01 -3.58 -3.38
N ILE A 135 -2.87 -4.27 -3.28
CA ILE A 135 -2.62 -5.51 -4.05
C ILE A 135 -3.58 -6.61 -3.59
N CYS A 136 -3.74 -6.79 -2.28
CA CYS A 136 -4.60 -7.81 -1.70
C CYS A 136 -6.08 -7.63 -2.11
N ASP A 137 -6.55 -6.39 -2.15
CA ASP A 137 -7.92 -6.04 -2.57
C ASP A 137 -8.17 -6.43 -4.04
N LYS A 138 -7.19 -6.19 -4.92
CA LYS A 138 -7.28 -6.52 -6.35
C LYS A 138 -7.36 -8.03 -6.61
N ILE A 139 -6.74 -8.85 -5.77
CA ILE A 139 -6.73 -10.33 -5.91
C ILE A 139 -7.71 -11.04 -4.97
N VAL A 140 -8.61 -10.30 -4.31
CA VAL A 140 -9.64 -10.81 -3.39
C VAL A 140 -9.04 -11.79 -2.37
N CYS A 141 -7.94 -11.38 -1.73
CA CYS A 141 -7.29 -12.18 -0.70
C CYS A 141 -7.85 -11.85 0.69
N PRO A 142 -8.14 -12.86 1.54
CA PRO A 142 -8.63 -12.60 2.89
C PRO A 142 -7.53 -11.94 3.72
N THR A 143 -7.90 -10.91 4.48
CA THR A 143 -7.00 -10.30 5.47
C THR A 143 -6.62 -11.32 6.54
N LEU A 144 -5.32 -11.55 6.70
CA LEU A 144 -4.75 -12.34 7.79
C LEU A 144 -4.47 -11.41 8.97
N TYR A 145 -5.18 -11.60 10.08
CA TYR A 145 -4.85 -10.89 11.32
C TYR A 145 -3.83 -11.69 12.10
N CYS A 146 -2.69 -11.09 12.38
CA CYS A 146 -1.58 -11.72 13.06
C CYS A 146 -1.46 -11.17 14.49
N ALA A 147 -1.44 -12.05 15.49
CA ALA A 147 -1.09 -11.73 16.86
C ALA A 147 0.06 -12.64 17.31
N ALA A 148 1.27 -12.10 17.20
CA ALA A 148 2.51 -12.76 17.60
C ALA A 148 3.47 -11.70 18.15
N SER A 149 4.27 -12.09 19.15
CA SER A 149 5.41 -11.29 19.61
C SER A 149 6.63 -11.56 18.73
N ASP A 150 7.61 -10.66 18.76
CA ASP A 150 8.84 -10.79 17.96
C ASP A 150 9.69 -12.01 18.39
N ASP A 151 9.50 -12.50 19.62
CA ASP A 151 10.19 -13.66 20.19
C ASP A 151 9.53 -15.01 19.84
N ASP A 152 8.24 -15.00 19.43
CA ASP A 152 7.45 -16.23 19.26
C ASP A 152 7.39 -16.76 17.81
N ASN A 153 8.31 -16.32 16.97
CA ASN A 153 8.35 -16.57 15.53
C ASN A 153 8.33 -18.07 15.14
N GLU A 154 8.77 -18.97 16.04
CA GLU A 154 8.85 -20.42 15.75
C GLU A 154 7.54 -21.19 15.96
N HIS A 155 6.56 -20.60 16.64
CA HIS A 155 5.36 -21.30 17.07
C HIS A 155 4.09 -20.62 16.58
N VAL A 156 4.10 -20.06 15.37
CA VAL A 156 2.90 -19.42 14.80
C VAL A 156 2.05 -20.45 14.07
N GLN A 157 0.77 -20.49 14.40
CA GLN A 157 -0.23 -21.29 13.71
C GLN A 157 -1.25 -20.36 13.05
N THR A 158 -1.66 -20.68 11.81
CA THR A 158 -2.79 -20.02 11.15
C THR A 158 -4.02 -20.89 11.19
N LYS A 159 -5.18 -20.33 11.51
CA LYS A 159 -6.47 -21.03 11.54
C LYS A 159 -7.53 -20.31 10.73
N THR A 160 -8.35 -21.07 10.00
CA THR A 160 -9.48 -20.53 9.23
C THR A 160 -10.54 -19.93 10.16
N PRO A 161 -11.44 -19.07 9.65
CA PRO A 161 -12.64 -18.67 10.39
C PRO A 161 -13.38 -19.86 11.01
N ALA A 162 -14.05 -19.62 12.15
CA ALA A 162 -14.93 -20.59 12.76
C ALA A 162 -16.15 -20.84 11.86
N PRO A 163 -16.66 -22.08 11.75
CA PRO A 163 -17.81 -22.38 10.89
C PRO A 163 -19.06 -21.58 11.29
N LYS A 164 -19.78 -21.05 10.30
CA LYS A 164 -21.06 -20.30 10.46
C LYS A 164 -20.95 -18.98 11.24
N GLU A 165 -19.75 -18.43 11.39
CA GLU A 165 -19.55 -17.13 12.01
C GLU A 165 -19.35 -16.05 10.94
N GLU A 166 -20.12 -14.97 11.02
CA GLU A 166 -20.09 -13.88 10.03
C GLU A 166 -19.36 -12.63 10.55
N PHE A 167 -19.39 -12.40 11.86
CA PHE A 167 -18.86 -11.18 12.49
C PHE A 167 -17.82 -11.50 13.58
N GLY A 168 -17.05 -10.48 13.99
CA GLY A 168 -16.05 -10.59 15.06
C GLY A 168 -14.75 -11.30 14.65
N LEU A 169 -13.83 -11.50 15.61
CA LEU A 169 -12.53 -12.15 15.37
C LEU A 169 -12.66 -13.61 14.94
N GLN A 170 -13.73 -14.27 15.35
CA GLN A 170 -14.01 -15.65 15.00
C GLN A 170 -14.36 -15.83 13.51
N SER A 171 -14.85 -14.79 12.82
CA SER A 171 -15.12 -14.83 11.38
C SER A 171 -13.91 -14.46 10.51
N LYS A 172 -12.77 -14.09 11.12
CA LYS A 172 -11.56 -13.66 10.41
C LYS A 172 -10.53 -14.76 10.32
N LEU A 173 -9.67 -14.74 9.30
CA LEU A 173 -8.49 -15.60 9.23
C LEU A 173 -7.42 -15.08 10.22
N LEU A 174 -6.93 -15.95 11.11
CA LEU A 174 -6.02 -15.54 12.18
C LEU A 174 -4.72 -16.34 12.18
N ALA A 175 -3.60 -15.67 12.41
CA ALA A 175 -2.33 -16.27 12.81
C ALA A 175 -2.02 -15.90 14.26
N LEU A 176 -1.85 -16.90 15.13
CA LEU A 176 -1.49 -16.69 16.54
C LEU A 176 -0.24 -17.50 16.87
N ALA A 177 0.67 -16.90 17.63
CA ALA A 177 1.77 -17.63 18.23
C ALA A 177 1.30 -18.51 19.41
N GLU A 178 1.85 -19.71 19.57
CA GLU A 178 1.49 -20.65 20.66
C GLU A 178 2.04 -20.25 22.05
N PRO A 179 3.25 -19.67 22.24
CA PRO A 179 3.81 -19.34 23.54
C PRO A 179 3.27 -18.00 24.06
N LEU A 180 1.96 -17.76 23.98
CA LEU A 180 1.33 -16.58 24.56
C LEU A 180 1.10 -16.77 26.07
N SER A 181 2.13 -17.20 26.81
CA SER A 181 2.00 -17.67 28.18
C SER A 181 1.77 -16.60 29.25
N HIS A 182 1.88 -15.29 28.97
CA HIS A 182 1.87 -14.29 30.07
C HIS A 182 1.07 -12.99 29.88
N GLY A 183 0.31 -12.78 28.80
CA GLY A 183 -0.48 -11.54 28.60
C GLY A 183 -2.00 -11.75 28.60
N ASP A 184 -2.74 -11.05 29.46
CA ASP A 184 -4.21 -11.16 29.54
C ASP A 184 -4.93 -10.78 28.23
N VAL A 185 -4.35 -9.86 27.46
CA VAL A 185 -4.86 -9.45 26.14
C VAL A 185 -4.92 -10.64 25.17
N PHE A 186 -3.91 -11.50 25.16
CA PHE A 186 -3.84 -12.63 24.24
C PHE A 186 -4.78 -13.77 24.63
N LYS A 187 -5.04 -13.95 25.93
CA LYS A 187 -6.12 -14.84 26.40
C LYS A 187 -7.48 -14.34 25.92
N ALA A 188 -7.74 -13.04 26.02
CA ALA A 188 -8.98 -12.44 25.54
C ALA A 188 -9.15 -12.60 24.02
N ILE A 189 -8.08 -12.41 23.24
CA ILE A 189 -8.09 -12.66 21.78
C ILE A 189 -8.39 -14.14 21.50
N ARG A 190 -7.69 -15.09 22.17
CA ARG A 190 -7.90 -16.52 21.97
C ARG A 190 -9.35 -16.93 22.22
N HIS A 191 -9.92 -16.45 23.32
CA HIS A 191 -11.30 -16.70 23.71
C HIS A 191 -12.28 -16.10 22.69
N SER A 192 -12.16 -14.82 22.38
CA SER A 192 -13.04 -14.10 21.44
C SER A 192 -12.98 -14.71 20.03
N ALA A 193 -11.81 -15.19 19.62
CA ALA A 193 -11.59 -15.82 18.33
C ALA A 193 -12.12 -17.26 18.25
N LYS A 194 -12.58 -17.87 19.36
CA LYS A 194 -12.90 -19.31 19.48
C LYS A 194 -11.75 -20.19 18.96
N TRP A 195 -10.51 -19.85 19.32
CA TRP A 195 -9.30 -20.42 18.71
C TRP A 195 -9.26 -21.95 18.72
N ASP A 196 -9.64 -22.57 19.83
CA ASP A 196 -9.53 -24.02 20.04
C ASP A 196 -10.45 -24.83 19.12
N SER A 197 -11.60 -24.28 18.74
CA SER A 197 -12.55 -24.95 17.82
C SER A 197 -12.23 -24.75 16.34
N ARG A 198 -11.21 -23.96 16.01
CA ARG A 198 -10.93 -23.58 14.62
C ARG A 198 -10.02 -24.58 13.90
N PRO A 199 -10.28 -24.88 12.62
CA PRO A 199 -9.40 -25.69 11.79
C PRO A 199 -8.06 -25.01 11.52
N VAL A 200 -6.98 -25.79 11.53
CA VAL A 200 -5.65 -25.33 11.09
C VAL A 200 -5.64 -25.09 9.59
N SER A 201 -5.13 -23.93 9.17
CA SER A 201 -5.07 -23.50 7.76
C SER A 201 -3.67 -23.68 7.18
N GLY A 202 -3.16 -24.92 7.17
CA GLY A 202 -1.83 -25.24 6.64
C GLY A 202 -0.70 -24.98 7.63
N LYS A 203 0.52 -24.90 7.12
CA LYS A 203 1.71 -24.57 7.90
C LYS A 203 1.95 -23.06 7.86
N THR A 204 2.56 -22.53 8.90
CA THR A 204 2.87 -21.10 9.00
C THR A 204 4.28 -20.93 9.53
N ILE A 205 4.99 -19.94 8.99
CA ILE A 205 6.26 -19.48 9.51
C ILE A 205 6.25 -17.95 9.54
N MET A 206 6.88 -17.41 10.57
CA MET A 206 7.16 -15.98 10.71
C MET A 206 8.66 -15.76 10.54
N LEU A 207 9.02 -14.79 9.70
CA LEU A 207 10.38 -14.55 9.25
C LEU A 207 10.71 -13.07 9.34
N ASP A 208 11.86 -12.75 9.92
CA ASP A 208 12.33 -11.38 10.07
C ASP A 208 13.27 -11.03 8.91
N LEU A 209 12.96 -9.93 8.24
CA LEU A 209 13.78 -9.32 7.21
C LEU A 209 14.80 -8.37 7.84
N SER A 210 16.03 -8.38 7.34
CA SER A 210 17.04 -7.38 7.72
C SER A 210 16.72 -6.02 7.12
N ALA A 211 16.13 -6.02 5.93
CA ALA A 211 15.57 -4.84 5.26
C ALA A 211 14.39 -5.26 4.39
N ILE A 212 13.35 -4.44 4.32
CA ILE A 212 12.20 -4.64 3.44
C ILE A 212 12.34 -3.80 2.17
N GLU A 213 12.05 -4.40 1.03
CA GLU A 213 11.87 -3.66 -0.22
C GLU A 213 10.47 -3.06 -0.28
N ALA A 214 10.30 -2.00 -1.08
CA ALA A 214 8.99 -1.41 -1.35
C ALA A 214 7.97 -2.49 -1.76
N ALA A 215 6.71 -2.31 -1.37
CA ALA A 215 5.64 -3.19 -1.81
C ALA A 215 5.62 -3.26 -3.35
N PRO A 216 5.32 -4.42 -3.97
CA PRO A 216 5.24 -4.51 -5.41
C PRO A 216 4.12 -3.60 -5.95
N LEU A 217 4.24 -3.16 -7.20
CA LEU A 217 3.21 -2.31 -7.82
C LEU A 217 1.92 -3.07 -8.14
N LEU A 218 2.06 -4.32 -8.59
CA LEU A 218 0.96 -5.19 -9.00
C LEU A 218 1.10 -6.58 -8.38
N ALA A 219 0.00 -7.32 -8.38
CA ALA A 219 -0.03 -8.71 -7.91
C ALA A 219 0.96 -9.61 -8.67
N ASP A 220 1.12 -9.39 -9.97
CA ASP A 220 2.03 -10.17 -10.81
C ASP A 220 3.51 -9.97 -10.44
N ASP A 221 3.84 -8.87 -9.74
CA ASP A 221 5.19 -8.57 -9.27
C ASP A 221 5.49 -9.24 -7.90
N VAL A 222 4.49 -9.82 -7.22
CA VAL A 222 4.63 -10.46 -5.89
C VAL A 222 5.63 -11.63 -5.90
N PRO A 223 5.66 -12.55 -6.89
CA PRO A 223 6.64 -13.63 -6.91
C PRO A 223 8.09 -13.13 -6.93
N ARG A 224 8.37 -12.07 -7.69
CA ARG A 224 9.70 -11.43 -7.73
C ARG A 224 10.02 -10.77 -6.39
N TRP A 225 9.08 -10.02 -5.83
CA TRP A 225 9.22 -9.40 -4.52
C TRP A 225 9.51 -10.45 -3.43
N TYR A 226 8.76 -11.56 -3.42
CA TYR A 226 8.96 -12.67 -2.48
C TYR A 226 10.37 -13.26 -2.59
N ALA A 227 10.87 -13.48 -3.81
CA ALA A 227 12.22 -14.00 -4.01
C ALA A 227 13.30 -13.06 -3.45
N ASN A 228 13.10 -11.75 -3.52
CA ASN A 228 13.98 -10.76 -2.92
C ASN A 228 13.85 -10.73 -1.39
N ALA A 229 12.62 -10.80 -0.85
CA ALA A 229 12.38 -10.89 0.59
C ALA A 229 13.09 -12.11 1.20
N VAL A 230 13.05 -13.28 0.55
CA VAL A 230 13.78 -14.48 0.99
C VAL A 230 15.30 -14.27 1.02
N LYS A 231 15.87 -13.48 0.09
CA LYS A 231 17.31 -13.14 0.11
C LYS A 231 17.65 -12.14 1.22
N SER A 232 16.69 -11.34 1.65
CA SER A 232 16.83 -10.34 2.71
C SER A 232 16.49 -10.89 4.11
N LEU A 233 16.39 -12.21 4.25
CA LEU A 233 16.17 -12.83 5.55
C LEU A 233 17.39 -12.60 6.46
N THR A 234 17.11 -12.31 7.74
CA THR A 234 18.12 -12.41 8.79
C THR A 234 18.69 -13.84 8.86
N THR A 235 19.93 -14.00 9.34
CA THR A 235 20.58 -15.34 9.42
C THR A 235 19.73 -16.36 10.18
N SER A 236 19.11 -15.95 11.30
CA SER A 236 18.19 -16.79 12.07
C SER A 236 16.97 -17.21 11.24
N SER A 237 16.33 -16.26 10.56
CA SER A 237 15.16 -16.51 9.71
C SER A 237 15.48 -17.35 8.48
N GLY A 238 16.64 -17.18 7.85
CA GLY A 238 17.10 -18.01 6.75
C GLY A 238 17.27 -19.48 7.14
N ASN A 239 17.83 -19.74 8.32
CA ASN A 239 17.93 -21.09 8.87
C ASN A 239 16.55 -21.71 9.15
N ARG A 240 15.62 -20.93 9.73
CA ARG A 240 14.23 -21.38 9.95
C ARG A 240 13.51 -21.68 8.63
N PHE A 241 13.64 -20.80 7.64
CA PHE A 241 13.04 -20.95 6.32
C PHE A 241 13.50 -22.24 5.64
N ASN A 242 14.80 -22.55 5.67
CA ASN A 242 15.36 -23.78 5.08
C ASN A 242 14.81 -25.07 5.70
N ARG A 243 14.51 -25.06 7.01
CA ARG A 243 13.83 -26.18 7.68
C ARG A 243 12.36 -26.26 7.28
N TYR A 244 11.68 -25.11 7.29
CA TYR A 244 10.25 -25.00 6.99
C TYR A 244 9.89 -25.36 5.55
N ALA A 245 10.70 -24.94 4.58
CA ALA A 245 10.48 -25.20 3.15
C ALA A 245 10.44 -26.71 2.81
N ARG A 246 10.95 -27.57 3.69
CA ARG A 246 10.91 -29.03 3.52
C ARG A 246 9.63 -29.68 4.05
N LEU A 247 8.80 -28.93 4.78
CA LEU A 247 7.57 -29.46 5.38
C LEU A 247 6.50 -29.66 4.29
N LYS A 248 5.98 -30.88 4.20
CA LYS A 248 4.85 -31.20 3.31
C LYS A 248 3.56 -30.60 3.89
N SER A 249 2.90 -29.75 3.10
CA SER A 249 1.58 -29.21 3.41
C SER A 249 0.88 -28.82 2.11
N LYS A 250 -0.46 -28.88 2.09
CA LYS A 250 -1.26 -28.35 0.97
C LYS A 250 -1.29 -26.83 0.91
N ARG A 251 -0.94 -26.20 2.03
CA ARG A 251 -0.92 -24.74 2.19
C ARG A 251 0.21 -24.32 3.11
N HIS A 252 0.93 -23.27 2.71
CA HIS A 252 1.94 -22.61 3.52
C HIS A 252 1.64 -21.12 3.59
N TRP A 253 1.76 -20.57 4.79
CA TRP A 253 1.78 -19.13 5.04
C TRP A 253 3.20 -18.73 5.40
N VAL A 254 3.72 -17.72 4.72
CA VAL A 254 4.99 -17.09 5.05
C VAL A 254 4.68 -15.66 5.45
N ILE A 255 4.86 -15.35 6.73
CA ILE A 255 4.64 -14.02 7.29
C ILE A 255 6.01 -13.36 7.44
N PHE A 256 6.19 -12.19 6.82
CA PHE A 256 7.40 -11.39 6.95
C PHE A 256 7.18 -10.27 7.95
N ASN A 257 8.16 -10.07 8.84
CA ASN A 257 8.29 -8.92 9.70
C ASN A 257 9.43 -8.05 9.22
N ALA A 258 9.24 -6.74 9.21
CA ALA A 258 10.31 -5.80 8.95
C ALA A 258 10.08 -4.46 9.63
N SER A 259 11.17 -3.78 9.96
CA SER A 259 11.13 -2.39 10.40
C SER A 259 10.91 -1.45 9.22
N THR A 260 10.07 -0.45 9.42
CA THR A 260 9.84 0.70 8.53
C THR A 260 10.14 1.99 9.31
N PRO A 261 10.21 3.16 8.64
CA PRO A 261 10.36 4.44 9.33
C PRO A 261 9.26 4.74 10.37
N THR A 262 8.10 4.09 10.27
CA THR A 262 6.93 4.33 11.12
C THR A 262 6.65 3.21 12.12
N GLY A 263 7.44 2.14 12.14
CA GLY A 263 7.26 1.03 13.08
C GLY A 263 7.62 -0.32 12.48
N ILE A 264 6.82 -1.34 12.78
CA ILE A 264 6.98 -2.68 12.23
C ILE A 264 5.83 -2.94 11.25
N VAL A 265 6.16 -3.41 10.06
CA VAL A 265 5.19 -3.90 9.10
C VAL A 265 5.20 -5.41 9.07
N ARG A 266 4.00 -5.98 8.89
CA ARG A 266 3.81 -7.41 8.67
C ARG A 266 3.02 -7.64 7.40
N CYS A 267 3.53 -8.53 6.55
CA CYS A 267 2.83 -8.97 5.35
C CYS A 267 2.95 -10.48 5.21
N ALA A 268 2.02 -11.08 4.46
CA ALA A 268 1.96 -12.52 4.32
C ALA A 268 1.78 -12.93 2.87
N VAL A 269 2.49 -13.98 2.48
CA VAL A 269 2.32 -14.66 1.20
C VAL A 269 1.76 -16.06 1.46
N ARG A 270 0.70 -16.41 0.75
CA ARG A 270 0.05 -17.73 0.82
C ARG A 270 0.44 -18.55 -0.40
N PHE A 271 0.92 -19.76 -0.15
CA PHE A 271 1.17 -20.77 -1.17
C PHE A 271 0.14 -21.88 -1.01
N ASP A 272 -0.56 -22.20 -2.08
CA ASP A 272 -1.46 -23.35 -2.17
C ASP A 272 -0.83 -24.36 -3.14
N SER A 273 -0.72 -25.63 -2.73
CA SER A 273 -0.32 -26.69 -3.67
C SER A 273 -1.41 -26.86 -4.72
N LEU A 274 -1.04 -26.85 -6.00
CA LEU A 274 -1.93 -27.28 -7.07
C LEU A 274 -2.38 -28.72 -6.77
N ARG A 275 -3.70 -28.94 -6.80
CA ARG A 275 -4.31 -30.26 -6.58
C ARG A 275 -3.98 -31.20 -7.72
#